data_AF-A0A4Y2AI61-F1
#
_entry.id   AF-A0A4Y2AI61-F1
#
_cell.length_a   1.000
_cell.length_b   1.000
_cell.length_c   1.000
_cell.angle_alpha   90.00
_cell.angle_beta   90.00
_cell.angle_gamma   90.00
#
_symmetry.space_group_name_H-M   'P 1'
#
loop_
_entity.id
_entity.type
_entity.pdbx_description
1 polymer ?
#
loop_
_entity_poly.entity_id
_entity_poly.type
_entity_poly.pdbx_seq_one_letter_code
_entity_poly.pdbx_strand_id
1 'polypeptide(L)'
;MSSLKPIPMSQHCRRKVFVHKELNNCSRVFLRQDRLTKSLVPPYSGPHLVVSRTSKHFTIQVGSRQQTVSIDRLKPAFQLAEIQPFRVSFSI
;
A
#
# COMPACT_ATOMS: atom_id res chain seq x y z
N MET A 1 -56.73 2.40 -2.38
CA MET A 1 -55.61 1.95 -1.54
C MET A 1 -54.53 3.01 -1.60
N SER A 2 -54.39 3.77 -0.52
CA SER A 2 -53.52 4.94 -0.42
C SER A 2 -52.04 4.54 -0.42
N SER A 3 -51.25 5.34 -1.14
CA SER A 3 -49.83 5.19 -1.44
C SER A 3 -48.96 4.99 -0.18
N LEU A 4 -48.52 3.76 0.06
CA LEU A 4 -47.43 3.49 1.00
C LEU A 4 -46.11 3.75 0.27
N LYS A 5 -45.36 4.78 0.69
CA LYS A 5 -44.00 5.02 0.21
C LYS A 5 -42.99 4.51 1.25
N PRO A 6 -41.93 3.79 0.82
CA PRO A 6 -40.89 3.35 1.73
C PRO A 6 -40.19 4.56 2.36
N ILE A 7 -39.92 4.47 3.66
CA ILE A 7 -39.14 5.48 4.39
C ILE A 7 -37.67 5.32 3.95
N PRO A 8 -36.97 6.41 3.60
CA PRO A 8 -35.57 6.34 3.24
C PRO A 8 -34.77 5.76 4.40
N MET A 9 -34.19 4.58 4.18
CA MET A 9 -33.35 3.89 5.15
C MET A 9 -32.06 4.68 5.39
N SER A 10 -31.53 4.63 6.61
CA SER A 10 -30.22 5.18 6.95
C SER A 10 -29.17 4.68 5.94
N GLN A 11 -28.42 5.61 5.33
CA GLN A 11 -27.39 5.27 4.35
C GLN A 11 -26.14 4.73 5.05
N HIS A 12 -26.21 3.49 5.53
CA HIS A 12 -25.07 2.76 6.07
C HIS A 12 -23.95 2.52 5.02
N CYS A 13 -24.25 2.72 3.73
CA CYS A 13 -23.34 2.44 2.62
C CYS A 13 -22.47 3.62 2.16
N ARG A 14 -22.54 4.81 2.78
CA ARG A 14 -21.58 5.89 2.48
C ARG A 14 -20.25 5.67 3.22
N ARG A 15 -19.55 4.58 2.88
CA ARG A 15 -18.20 4.34 3.41
C ARG A 15 -17.20 5.29 2.76
N LYS A 16 -16.57 6.13 3.58
CA LYS A 16 -15.39 6.90 3.17
C LYS A 16 -14.25 5.94 2.86
N VAL A 17 -13.71 6.00 1.63
CA VAL A 17 -12.53 5.22 1.26
C VAL A 17 -11.33 5.77 2.04
N PHE A 18 -10.65 4.91 2.77
CA PHE A 18 -9.43 5.27 3.48
C PHE A 18 -8.25 5.09 2.53
N VAL A 19 -7.48 6.17 2.35
CA VAL A 19 -6.20 6.16 1.63
C VAL A 19 -5.15 6.74 2.54
N HIS A 20 -4.01 6.07 2.64
CA HIS A 20 -2.91 6.53 3.47
C HIS A 20 -2.25 7.76 2.84
N LYS A 21 -2.16 8.88 3.57
CA LYS A 21 -1.61 10.15 3.06
C LYS A 21 -0.18 10.01 2.54
N GLU A 22 0.64 9.25 3.26
CA GLU A 22 2.05 9.00 2.92
C GLU A 22 2.27 8.23 1.62
N LEU A 23 1.24 7.62 1.00
CA LEU A 23 1.41 6.94 -0.30
C LEU A 23 1.85 7.90 -1.40
N ASN A 24 1.50 9.18 -1.29
CA ASN A 24 1.91 10.19 -2.26
C ASN A 24 3.40 10.56 -2.15
N ASN A 25 3.97 10.45 -0.94
CA ASN A 25 5.34 10.90 -0.64
C ASN A 25 6.33 9.73 -0.41
N CYS A 26 5.85 8.50 -0.23
CA CYS A 26 6.72 7.37 0.12
C CYS A 26 7.62 6.95 -1.06
N SER A 27 8.91 6.75 -0.77
CA SER A 27 9.87 6.16 -1.74
C SER A 27 9.67 4.66 -1.92
N ARG A 28 9.26 3.96 -0.86
CA ARG A 28 9.06 2.51 -0.85
C ARG A 28 7.67 2.13 -0.35
N VAL A 29 7.14 1.02 -0.87
CA VAL A 29 5.81 0.49 -0.51
C VAL A 29 5.83 -1.01 -0.34
N PHE A 30 5.00 -1.52 0.56
CA PHE A 30 4.70 -2.94 0.67
C PHE A 30 3.54 -3.29 -0.27
N LEU A 31 3.68 -4.40 -1.00
CA LEU A 31 2.67 -4.90 -1.94
C LEU A 31 1.91 -6.08 -1.32
N ARG A 32 0.58 -6.01 -1.26
CA ARG A 32 -0.27 -7.14 -0.86
C ARG A 32 -0.26 -8.23 -1.94
N GLN A 33 -0.03 -9.46 -1.52
CA GLN A 33 -0.08 -10.65 -2.37
C GLN A 33 -1.47 -11.30 -2.26
N ASP A 34 -2.34 -11.08 -3.23
CA ASP A 34 -3.72 -11.63 -3.25
C ASP A 34 -3.82 -13.11 -3.64
N ARG A 35 -2.68 -13.81 -3.69
CA ARG A 35 -2.64 -15.23 -4.02
C ARG A 35 -2.87 -16.06 -2.76
N LEU A 36 -3.51 -17.22 -2.90
CA LEU A 36 -3.51 -18.25 -1.86
C LEU A 36 -2.06 -18.63 -1.50
N THR A 37 -1.60 -18.19 -0.33
CA THR A 37 -0.28 -18.52 0.21
C THR A 37 -0.38 -19.68 1.18
N LYS A 38 0.76 -20.37 1.39
CA LYS A 38 0.89 -21.36 2.46
C LYS A 38 0.71 -20.68 3.82
N SER A 39 0.42 -21.48 4.85
CA SER A 39 0.37 -20.99 6.23
C SER A 39 1.71 -20.30 6.60
N LEU A 40 1.63 -19.26 7.42
CA LEU A 40 2.77 -18.49 7.94
C LEU A 40 3.59 -17.68 6.91
N VAL A 41 3.03 -17.40 5.72
CA VAL A 41 3.65 -16.48 4.75
C VAL A 41 3.12 -15.05 4.98
N PRO A 42 3.97 -14.01 5.04
CA PRO A 42 3.50 -12.64 5.18
C PRO A 42 2.64 -12.24 3.96
N PRO A 43 1.47 -11.63 4.18
CA PRO A 43 0.56 -11.26 3.09
C PRO A 43 1.08 -10.07 2.27
N TYR A 44 2.09 -9.36 2.76
CA TYR A 44 2.75 -8.27 2.05
C TYR A 44 4.18 -8.66 1.70
N SER A 45 4.51 -8.48 0.42
CA SER A 45 5.89 -8.53 -0.06
C SER A 45 6.59 -7.20 0.23
N GLY A 46 7.91 -7.27 0.39
CA GLY A 46 8.81 -6.29 0.98
C GLY A 46 8.69 -4.84 0.49
N PRO A 47 9.58 -3.95 0.95
CA PRO A 47 9.51 -2.56 0.54
C PRO A 47 10.02 -2.46 -0.91
N HIS A 48 9.10 -2.32 -1.86
CA HIS A 48 9.38 -2.14 -3.29
C HIS A 48 9.59 -0.67 -3.60
N LEU A 49 10.53 -0.36 -4.50
CA LEU A 49 10.79 1.00 -4.92
C LEU A 49 9.65 1.49 -5.82
N VAL A 50 9.14 2.69 -5.55
CA VAL A 50 8.12 3.33 -6.37
C VAL A 50 8.79 4.10 -7.51
N VAL A 51 8.58 3.66 -8.75
CA VAL A 51 9.15 4.26 -9.95
C VAL A 51 8.30 5.45 -10.42
N SER A 52 6.97 5.26 -10.48
CA SER A 52 6.03 6.30 -10.86
C SER A 52 4.70 6.17 -10.12
N ARG A 53 3.95 7.26 -10.04
CA ARG A 53 2.70 7.37 -9.26
C ARG A 53 1.61 8.04 -10.09
N THR A 54 0.39 7.52 -9.97
CA THR A 54 -0.86 8.10 -10.48
C THR A 54 -1.89 8.08 -9.34
N SER A 55 -3.01 8.79 -9.48
CA SER A 55 -4.07 8.88 -8.47
C SER A 55 -4.61 7.52 -7.96
N LYS A 56 -4.63 6.50 -8.82
CA LYS A 56 -5.17 5.16 -8.49
C LYS A 56 -4.16 4.03 -8.65
N HIS A 57 -3.05 4.27 -9.33
CA HIS A 57 -2.09 3.24 -9.73
C HIS A 57 -0.66 3.70 -9.47
N PHE A 58 0.19 2.74 -9.17
CA PHE A 58 1.60 2.94 -8.87
C PHE A 58 2.41 1.95 -9.70
N THR A 59 3.51 2.40 -10.29
CA THR A 59 4.48 1.50 -10.91
C THR A 59 5.61 1.27 -9.92
N ILE A 60 5.78 0.02 -9.51
CA ILE A 60 6.76 -0.41 -8.53
C ILE A 60 7.78 -1.35 -9.16
N GLN A 61 9.01 -1.31 -8.65
CA GLN A 61 10.08 -2.23 -9.05
C GLN A 61 10.05 -3.47 -8.15
N VAL A 62 9.68 -4.62 -8.73
CA VAL A 62 9.67 -5.93 -8.06
C VAL A 62 10.76 -6.79 -8.69
N GLY A 63 11.90 -6.91 -8.00
CA GLY A 63 13.08 -7.56 -8.55
C GLY A 63 13.61 -6.80 -9.77
N SER A 64 13.75 -7.47 -10.92
CA SER A 64 14.17 -6.85 -12.19
C SER A 64 13.02 -6.27 -13.02
N ARG A 65 11.76 -6.49 -12.62
CA ARG A 65 10.58 -6.08 -13.39
C ARG A 65 9.87 -4.90 -12.77
N GLN A 66 9.29 -4.07 -13.62
CA GLN A 66 8.33 -3.05 -13.21
C GLN A 66 6.91 -3.60 -13.30
N GLN A 67 6.09 -3.30 -12.29
CA GLN A 67 4.71 -3.72 -12.23
C GLN A 67 3.81 -2.55 -11.84
N THR A 68 2.72 -2.38 -12.58
CA THR A 68 1.66 -1.42 -12.23
C THR A 68 0.65 -2.08 -11.31
N VAL A 69 0.39 -1.46 -10.16
CA VAL A 69 -0.49 -1.97 -9.11
C VAL A 69 -1.47 -0.90 -8.65
N SER A 70 -2.68 -1.30 -8.26
CA SER A 70 -3.65 -0.37 -7.68
C SER A 70 -3.25 0.06 -6.28
N ILE A 71 -3.67 1.27 -5.90
CA ILE A 71 -3.44 1.86 -4.57
C ILE A 71 -4.01 0.99 -3.43
N ASP A 72 -5.08 0.23 -3.69
CA ASP A 72 -5.78 -0.60 -2.70
C ASP A 72 -4.93 -1.76 -2.16
N ARG A 73 -3.86 -2.12 -2.88
CA ARG A 73 -2.95 -3.21 -2.51
C ARG A 73 -1.64 -2.71 -1.91
N LEU A 74 -1.50 -1.41 -1.74
CA LEU A 74 -0.27 -0.79 -1.27
C LEU A 74 -0.39 -0.32 0.17
N LYS A 75 0.71 -0.49 0.89
CA LYS A 75 0.93 0.13 2.20
C LYS A 75 2.26 0.89 2.14
N PRO A 76 2.35 2.14 2.63
CA PRO A 76 3.63 2.84 2.67
C PRO A 76 4.62 2.08 3.56
N ALA A 77 5.87 2.01 3.11
CA ALA A 77 6.95 1.43 3.91
C ALA A 77 7.67 2.56 4.67
N PHE A 78 7.52 2.55 5.99
CA PHE A 78 8.29 3.42 6.87
C PHE A 78 9.61 2.73 7.19
N GLN A 79 10.71 3.24 6.64
CA GLN A 79 12.02 2.93 7.18
C GLN A 79 12.32 3.96 8.25
N LEU A 80 12.74 3.49 9.42
CA LEU A 80 13.46 4.34 10.36
C LEU A 80 14.64 4.92 9.59
N ALA A 81 14.82 6.24 9.62
CA ALA A 81 16.01 6.85 9.05
C ALA A 81 17.20 6.14 9.70
N GLU A 82 17.94 5.34 8.92
CA GLU A 82 19.10 4.65 9.45
C GLU A 82 20.07 5.74 9.92
N ILE A 83 20.43 5.66 11.20
CA ILE A 83 21.69 6.16 11.71
C ILE A 83 22.72 5.62 10.72
N GLN A 84 23.28 6.50 9.89
CA GLN A 84 24.38 6.14 9.00
C GLN A 84 25.39 5.38 9.87
N PRO A 85 25.66 4.08 9.64
CA PRO A 85 26.73 3.43 10.35
C PRO A 85 27.97 4.18 9.90
N PHE A 86 28.49 5.05 10.78
CA PHE A 86 29.82 5.60 10.63
C PHE A 86 30.70 4.43 10.20
N ARG A 87 31.33 4.52 9.02
CA ARG A 87 32.25 3.49 8.54
C ARG A 87 33.35 3.42 9.59
N VAL A 88 33.25 2.48 10.51
CA VAL A 88 34.38 2.16 11.39
C VAL A 88 35.32 1.38 10.51
N SER A 89 36.23 2.11 9.88
CA SER A 89 37.41 1.55 9.28
C SER A 89 38.25 1.02 10.44
N PHE A 90 38.05 -0.25 10.82
CA PHE A 90 39.05 -0.94 11.61
C PHE A 90 40.16 -1.33 10.65
N SER A 91 41.21 -0.52 10.62
CA SER A 91 42.52 -0.98 10.18
C SER A 91 43.09 -1.86 11.29
N ILE A 92 43.48 -3.08 10.91
CA ILE A 92 44.28 -4.01 11.72
C ILE A 92 45.64 -3.38 11.99
#